data_AF-A0A093XSN5-F1
#
_entry.id   AF-A0A093XSN5-F1
#
_cell.length_a   1.000
_cell.length_b   1.000
_cell.length_c   1.000
_cell.angle_alpha   90.00
_cell.angle_beta   90.00
_cell.angle_gamma   90.00
#
_symmetry.space_group_name_H-M   'P 1'
#
loop_
_entity.id
_entity.type
_entity.pdbx_description
1 polymer ?
#
loop_
_entity_poly.entity_id
_entity_poly.type
_entity_poly.pdbx_seq_one_letter_code
_entity_poly.pdbx_strand_id
1 'polypeptide(L)'
;MRRASRRFPVTNQIFPSSNDHDSKPRTVPLDTLNQLNYSLTTLQYTMSSSTVAPAHLRALYRSFLRELPSRRLKSSPVQNRIRTAFSSAPSGSPQKVAVDHAQQYLQYLKAQRQYATLLERYNPGMNMDEEERVRLTARRVGFELPEEYEIEEKK
;
A
#
# COMPACT_ATOMS: atom_id res chain seq x y z
N MET A 1 -14.24 -2.74 -55.66
CA MET A 1 -13.82 -2.52 -54.25
C MET A 1 -12.94 -3.68 -53.82
N ARG A 2 -11.62 -3.47 -53.73
CA ARG A 2 -10.62 -4.55 -53.53
C ARG A 2 -10.29 -4.69 -52.05
N ARG A 3 -10.53 -5.87 -51.47
CA ARG A 3 -10.12 -6.27 -50.12
C ARG A 3 -8.60 -6.45 -50.08
N ALA A 4 -7.90 -5.63 -49.29
CA ALA A 4 -6.48 -5.82 -49.00
C ALA A 4 -6.32 -6.69 -47.75
N SER A 5 -6.03 -7.98 -47.95
CA SER A 5 -5.60 -8.89 -46.88
C SER A 5 -4.18 -8.53 -46.45
N ARG A 6 -4.01 -8.05 -45.22
CA ARG A 6 -2.68 -7.85 -44.63
C ARG A 6 -2.14 -9.21 -44.18
N ARG A 7 -1.27 -9.82 -45.00
CA ARG A 7 -0.41 -10.93 -44.58
C ARG A 7 0.80 -10.32 -43.86
N PHE A 8 1.01 -10.66 -42.60
CA PHE A 8 2.23 -10.35 -41.87
C PHE A 8 3.28 -11.45 -42.18
N PRO A 9 4.51 -11.11 -42.60
CA PRO A 9 5.57 -12.10 -42.77
C PRO A 9 6.18 -12.48 -41.41
N VAL A 10 6.28 -13.79 -41.18
CA VAL A 10 6.99 -14.42 -40.06
C VAL A 10 8.49 -14.35 -40.34
N THR A 11 9.24 -13.66 -39.50
CA THR A 11 10.71 -13.62 -39.57
C THR A 11 11.30 -14.72 -38.69
N ASN A 12 11.66 -15.83 -39.31
CA ASN A 12 12.61 -16.81 -38.78
C ASN A 12 14.03 -16.36 -39.13
N GLN A 13 14.85 -16.02 -38.13
CA GLN A 13 16.32 -15.94 -38.25
C GLN A 13 16.90 -16.39 -36.89
N ILE A 14 17.21 -17.67 -36.72
CA ILE A 14 18.54 -18.30 -36.85
C ILE A 14 19.50 -17.82 -35.74
N PHE A 15 19.72 -18.71 -34.76
CA PHE A 15 20.78 -18.62 -33.75
C PHE A 15 22.15 -18.86 -34.39
N PRO A 16 23.19 -18.05 -34.09
CA PRO A 16 24.55 -18.48 -34.27
C PRO A 16 25.00 -19.30 -33.06
N SER A 17 25.19 -20.59 -33.29
CA SER A 17 26.04 -21.46 -32.46
C SER A 17 27.49 -21.15 -32.80
N SER A 18 28.26 -20.65 -31.83
CA SER A 18 29.72 -20.71 -31.86
C SER A 18 30.19 -21.20 -30.50
N ASN A 19 30.53 -22.49 -30.47
CA ASN A 19 31.35 -23.09 -29.43
C ASN A 19 32.73 -22.41 -29.46
N ASP A 20 33.03 -21.61 -28.45
CA ASP A 20 34.41 -21.31 -28.07
C ASP A 20 34.59 -21.73 -26.61
N HIS A 21 35.27 -22.87 -26.46
CA HIS A 21 35.87 -23.32 -25.21
C HIS A 21 37.08 -22.42 -24.89
N ASP A 22 37.29 -22.19 -23.60
CA ASP A 22 38.45 -21.51 -23.00
C ASP A 22 38.51 -19.97 -23.04
N SER A 23 37.85 -19.35 -22.05
CA SER A 23 38.50 -18.28 -21.28
C SER A 23 37.88 -18.13 -19.89
N LYS A 24 38.77 -18.02 -18.90
CA LYS A 24 38.53 -17.92 -17.45
C LYS A 24 37.45 -16.89 -17.07
N PRO A 25 36.76 -17.03 -15.92
CA PRO A 25 35.83 -16.00 -15.46
C PRO A 25 36.58 -14.69 -15.26
N ARG A 26 36.33 -13.70 -16.12
CA ARG A 26 36.69 -12.30 -15.86
C ARG A 26 35.93 -11.86 -14.62
N THR A 27 36.60 -11.85 -13.48
CA THR A 27 36.20 -11.07 -12.34
C THR A 27 36.13 -9.60 -12.79
N VAL A 28 34.93 -9.07 -12.90
CA VAL A 28 34.73 -7.63 -13.10
C VAL A 28 35.12 -6.93 -11.80
N PRO A 29 36.09 -6.00 -11.79
CA PRO A 29 36.31 -5.17 -10.63
C PRO A 29 35.09 -4.25 -10.46
N LEU A 30 34.32 -4.48 -9.40
CA LEU A 30 33.34 -3.52 -8.87
C LEU A 30 34.14 -2.31 -8.40
N ASP A 31 34.34 -1.32 -9.26
CA ASP A 31 34.72 0.07 -8.90
C ASP A 31 35.15 0.81 -10.16
N THR A 32 34.21 1.36 -10.97
CA THR A 32 34.57 2.39 -11.97
C THR A 32 33.38 3.19 -12.53
N LEU A 33 32.23 3.27 -11.85
CA LEU A 33 31.17 4.23 -12.19
C LEU A 33 30.48 4.80 -10.94
N ASN A 34 31.27 5.39 -10.04
CA ASN A 34 30.75 6.40 -9.11
C ASN A 34 31.80 7.42 -8.63
N GLN A 35 32.98 7.41 -9.25
CA GLN A 35 33.99 8.45 -9.09
C GLN A 35 33.81 9.48 -10.20
N LEU A 36 32.82 10.38 -10.10
CA LEU A 36 32.84 11.74 -10.67
C LEU A 36 31.56 12.49 -10.24
N ASN A 37 31.27 12.50 -8.93
CA ASN A 37 30.32 13.45 -8.33
C ASN A 37 30.73 13.78 -6.89
N TYR A 38 32.04 13.93 -6.65
CA TYR A 38 32.56 14.40 -5.37
C TYR A 38 33.65 15.44 -5.62
N SER A 39 33.24 16.63 -6.03
CA SER A 39 34.06 17.85 -5.97
C SER A 39 33.40 18.85 -5.03
N LEU A 40 33.92 18.88 -3.81
CA LEU A 40 34.07 20.03 -2.90
C LEU A 40 32.88 20.96 -2.66
N THR A 41 32.29 20.84 -1.47
CA THR A 41 31.99 22.00 -0.61
C THR A 41 32.25 21.64 0.86
N THR A 42 33.45 21.93 1.34
CA THR A 42 33.71 22.17 2.76
C THR A 42 33.40 23.64 3.05
N LEU A 43 32.35 23.89 3.83
CA LEU A 43 32.25 24.90 4.90
C LEU A 43 30.77 25.20 5.17
N GLN A 44 30.22 24.54 6.18
CA GLN A 44 29.24 25.08 7.14
C GLN A 44 28.98 23.99 8.19
N TYR A 45 29.87 23.90 9.19
CA TYR A 45 29.51 23.28 10.46
C TYR A 45 28.64 24.29 11.22
N THR A 46 27.35 24.30 10.88
CA THR A 46 26.32 24.77 11.79
C THR A 46 25.49 23.54 12.10
N MET A 47 25.38 23.18 13.37
CA MET A 47 24.44 22.17 13.83
C MET A 47 23.01 22.64 13.54
N SER A 48 22.57 22.48 12.28
CA SER A 48 21.16 22.58 11.91
C SER A 48 20.50 21.35 12.49
N SER A 49 19.87 21.50 13.65
CA SER A 49 18.83 20.56 14.04
C SER A 49 17.86 20.47 12.86
N SER A 50 17.70 19.26 12.31
CA SER A 50 16.86 18.97 11.15
C SER A 50 15.39 19.14 11.56
N THR A 51 14.96 20.38 11.72
CA THR A 51 13.61 20.73 12.14
C THR A 51 12.72 20.79 10.92
N VAL A 52 11.53 20.21 11.04
CA VAL A 52 10.57 20.16 9.93
C VAL A 52 9.76 21.45 9.95
N ALA A 53 9.49 22.03 8.78
CA ALA A 53 8.73 23.26 8.67
C ALA A 53 7.35 23.15 9.39
N PRO A 54 6.97 24.11 10.25
CA PRO A 54 5.75 24.01 11.06
C PRO A 54 4.47 23.97 10.21
N ALA A 55 4.48 24.56 9.02
CA ALA A 55 3.37 24.45 8.07
C ALA A 55 3.14 23.01 7.59
N HIS A 56 4.22 22.26 7.36
CA HIS A 56 4.16 20.85 6.96
C HIS A 56 3.53 20.00 8.07
N LEU A 57 3.96 20.19 9.33
CA LEU A 57 3.39 19.50 10.48
C LEU A 57 1.89 19.74 10.62
N ARG A 58 1.44 20.99 10.43
CA ARG A 58 0.00 21.34 10.48
C ARG A 58 -0.79 20.69 9.35
N ALA A 59 -0.24 20.66 8.14
CA ALA A 59 -0.88 20.01 7.00
C ALA A 59 -1.02 18.50 7.24
N LEU A 60 0.05 17.85 7.71
CA LEU A 60 0.07 16.44 8.05
C LEU A 60 -0.95 16.13 9.16
N TYR A 61 -0.95 16.87 10.26
CA TYR A 61 -1.94 16.74 11.34
C TYR A 61 -3.38 16.82 10.81
N ARG A 62 -3.68 17.81 9.96
CA ARG A 62 -5.03 17.96 9.37
C ARG A 62 -5.41 16.80 8.46
N SER A 63 -4.48 16.27 7.67
CA SER A 63 -4.75 15.08 6.87
C SER A 63 -5.06 13.87 7.75
N PHE A 64 -4.32 13.67 8.84
CA PHE A 64 -4.55 12.59 9.80
C PHE A 64 -5.94 12.66 10.45
N LEU A 65 -6.37 13.87 10.81
CA LEU A 65 -7.71 14.08 11.37
C LEU A 65 -8.84 13.86 10.37
N ARG A 66 -8.58 13.96 9.07
CA ARG A 66 -9.57 13.73 8.01
C ARG A 66 -9.73 12.25 7.68
N GLU A 67 -8.67 11.45 7.84
CA GLU A 67 -8.75 9.99 7.64
C GLU A 67 -9.46 9.28 8.81
N LEU A 68 -9.48 9.90 9.99
CA LEU A 68 -10.24 9.39 11.12
C LEU A 68 -11.75 9.63 10.89
N PRO A 69 -12.62 8.63 11.14
CA PRO A 69 -14.06 8.81 11.06
C PRO A 69 -14.50 10.02 11.90
N SER A 70 -15.18 10.98 11.27
CA SER A 70 -15.68 12.18 11.95
C SER A 70 -16.72 11.78 13.00
N ARG A 71 -16.31 11.70 14.27
CA ARG A 71 -17.22 11.44 15.39
C ARG A 71 -17.94 12.73 15.77
N ARG A 72 -19.22 12.61 16.17
CA ARG A 72 -20.04 13.75 16.64
C ARG A 72 -19.45 14.45 17.88
N LEU A 73 -18.54 13.80 18.59
CA LEU A 73 -17.79 14.36 19.72
C LEU A 73 -16.49 14.98 19.22
N LYS A 74 -16.35 16.30 19.43
CA LYS A 74 -15.25 17.13 18.91
C LYS A 74 -13.87 16.82 19.50
N SER A 75 -13.80 16.09 20.61
CA SER A 75 -12.55 15.73 21.29
C SER A 75 -12.61 14.27 21.73
N SER A 76 -11.86 13.41 21.03
CA SER A 76 -11.64 12.02 21.44
C SER A 76 -10.27 11.87 22.11
N PRO A 77 -10.12 10.92 23.06
CA PRO A 77 -8.81 10.61 23.65
C PRO A 77 -7.72 10.33 22.61
N VAL A 78 -8.10 9.73 21.47
CA VAL A 78 -7.21 9.47 20.34
C VAL A 78 -6.72 10.76 19.69
N GLN A 79 -7.61 11.74 19.45
CA GLN A 79 -7.23 13.05 18.91
C GLN A 79 -6.29 13.80 19.86
N ASN A 80 -6.52 13.70 21.17
CA ASN A 80 -5.62 14.29 22.17
C ASN A 80 -4.25 13.61 22.15
N ARG A 81 -4.19 12.28 22.06
CA ARG A 81 -2.93 11.53 21.96
C ARG A 81 -2.15 11.86 20.68
N ILE A 82 -2.85 12.02 19.56
CA ILE A 82 -2.23 12.44 18.30
C ILE A 82 -1.70 13.87 18.47
N ARG A 83 -2.49 14.79 19.04
CA ARG A 83 -2.03 16.16 19.28
C ARG A 83 -0.80 16.19 20.18
N THR A 84 -0.75 15.42 21.27
CA THR A 84 0.43 15.35 22.13
C THR A 84 1.62 14.75 21.40
N ALA A 85 1.44 13.73 20.56
CA ALA A 85 2.52 13.16 19.76
C ALA A 85 3.12 14.15 18.74
N PHE A 86 2.32 15.06 18.16
CA PHE A 86 2.83 16.10 17.26
C PHE A 86 3.44 17.30 17.97
N SER A 87 2.98 17.62 19.19
CA SER A 87 3.49 18.75 19.98
C SER A 87 4.67 18.38 20.90
N SER A 88 4.76 17.12 21.33
CA SER A 88 5.85 16.57 22.12
C SER A 88 6.91 16.03 21.17
N ALA A 89 7.96 16.82 20.93
CA ALA A 89 9.15 16.27 20.30
C ALA A 89 9.76 15.23 21.27
N PRO A 90 9.86 13.94 20.90
CA PRO A 90 10.50 12.96 21.77
C PRO A 90 11.93 13.40 22.06
N SER A 91 12.24 13.60 23.34
CA SER A 91 13.59 13.95 23.80
C SER A 91 14.55 12.82 23.42
N GLY A 92 15.27 12.98 22.31
CA GLY A 92 16.27 12.01 21.86
C GLY A 92 16.08 11.41 20.46
N SER A 93 14.95 11.66 19.76
CA SER A 93 14.82 11.25 18.35
C SER A 93 14.75 12.45 17.41
N PRO A 94 15.33 12.36 16.19
CA PRO A 94 15.25 13.47 15.24
C PRO A 94 13.79 13.71 14.87
N GLN A 95 13.34 14.97 14.94
CA GLN A 95 11.97 15.37 14.58
C GLN A 95 11.55 14.84 13.20
N LYS A 96 12.51 14.75 12.26
CA LYS A 96 12.31 14.18 10.94
C LYS A 96 11.84 12.72 10.96
N VAL A 97 12.40 11.88 11.82
CA VAL A 97 12.03 10.46 11.92
C VAL A 97 10.57 10.31 12.38
N ALA A 98 10.15 11.11 13.38
CA ALA A 98 8.77 11.13 13.84
C ALA A 98 7.78 11.55 12.72
N VAL A 99 8.17 12.52 11.88
CA VAL A 99 7.37 12.95 10.74
C VAL A 99 7.29 11.86 9.66
N ASP A 100 8.41 11.23 9.33
CA ASP A 100 8.47 10.15 8.33
C ASP A 100 7.56 8.98 8.75
N HIS A 101 7.58 8.59 10.03
CA HIS A 101 6.63 7.60 10.57
C HIS A 101 5.17 8.07 10.49
N ALA A 102 4.88 9.32 10.84
CA ALA A 102 3.53 9.85 10.75
C ALA A 102 2.97 9.82 9.32
N GLN A 103 3.82 10.07 8.31
CA GLN A 103 3.46 9.94 6.90
C GLN A 103 3.15 8.48 6.51
N GLN A 104 3.97 7.53 6.97
CA GLN A 104 3.73 6.10 6.74
C GLN A 104 2.38 5.65 7.33
N TYR A 105 2.08 6.06 8.56
CA TYR A 105 0.79 5.76 9.20
C TYR A 105 -0.39 6.37 8.45
N LEU A 106 -0.26 7.62 7.98
CA LEU A 106 -1.30 8.26 7.18
C LEU A 106 -1.59 7.46 5.89
N GLN A 107 -0.54 6.98 5.22
CA GLN A 107 -0.69 6.16 4.02
C GLN A 107 -1.40 4.84 4.32
N TYR A 108 -1.05 4.19 5.43
CA TYR A 108 -1.71 2.98 5.89
C TYR A 108 -3.21 3.20 6.16
N LEU A 109 -3.58 4.29 6.85
CA LEU A 109 -4.99 4.59 7.14
C LEU A 109 -5.83 4.80 5.87
N LYS A 110 -5.26 5.49 4.87
CA LYS A 110 -5.89 5.63 3.55
C LYS A 110 -6.10 4.29 2.87
N ALA A 111 -5.08 3.44 2.88
CA ALA A 111 -5.15 2.10 2.34
C ALA A 111 -6.21 1.25 3.07
N GLN A 112 -6.31 1.37 4.40
CA GLN A 112 -7.32 0.66 5.20
C GLN A 112 -8.74 1.06 4.83
N ARG A 113 -8.99 2.36 4.61
CA ARG A 113 -10.30 2.84 4.15
C ARG A 113 -10.62 2.31 2.75
N GLN A 114 -9.66 2.38 1.82
CA GLN A 114 -9.84 1.84 0.48
C GLN A 114 -10.11 0.32 0.53
N TYR A 115 -9.37 -0.42 1.35
CA TYR A 115 -9.58 -1.85 1.56
C TYR A 115 -11.01 -2.15 2.02
N ALA A 116 -11.51 -1.43 3.04
CA ALA A 116 -12.89 -1.58 3.51
C ALA A 116 -13.91 -1.35 2.38
N THR A 117 -13.73 -0.30 1.57
CA THR A 117 -14.63 -0.03 0.44
C THR A 117 -14.57 -1.09 -0.66
N LEU A 118 -13.40 -1.68 -0.90
CA LEU A 118 -13.23 -2.75 -1.88
C LEU A 118 -13.88 -4.04 -1.37
N LEU A 119 -13.71 -4.33 -0.08
CA LEU A 119 -14.28 -5.51 0.55
C LEU A 119 -15.82 -5.50 0.47
N GLU A 120 -16.45 -4.36 0.79
CA GLU A 120 -17.90 -4.20 0.69
C GLU A 120 -18.41 -4.35 -0.76
N ARG A 121 -17.65 -3.88 -1.75
CA ARG A 121 -18.07 -3.92 -3.16
C ARG A 121 -17.94 -5.31 -3.77
N TYR A 122 -16.83 -5.97 -3.52
CA TYR A 122 -16.49 -7.23 -4.18
C TYR A 122 -16.92 -8.45 -3.35
N ASN A 123 -17.21 -8.27 -2.07
CA ASN A 123 -17.74 -9.32 -1.21
C ASN A 123 -19.00 -8.87 -0.45
N PRO A 124 -20.10 -8.57 -1.16
CA PRO A 124 -21.35 -8.10 -0.54
C PRO A 124 -22.03 -9.18 0.33
N GLY A 125 -21.67 -10.46 0.15
CA GLY A 125 -22.19 -11.58 0.93
C GLY A 125 -21.32 -11.97 2.13
N MET A 126 -20.28 -11.21 2.46
CA MET A 126 -19.34 -11.56 3.54
C MET A 126 -20.01 -11.73 4.91
N ASN A 127 -21.09 -10.98 5.16
CA ASN A 127 -21.83 -11.02 6.41
C ASN A 127 -23.10 -11.89 6.32
N MET A 128 -23.31 -12.62 5.22
CA MET A 128 -24.46 -13.52 5.06
C MET A 128 -24.02 -14.95 5.34
N ASP A 129 -24.73 -15.62 6.24
CA ASP A 129 -24.53 -17.03 6.51
C ASP A 129 -24.94 -17.88 5.29
N GLU A 130 -24.34 -19.05 5.14
CA GLU A 130 -24.54 -19.89 3.96
C GLU A 130 -26.00 -20.34 3.83
N GLU A 131 -26.65 -20.68 4.94
CA GLU A 131 -28.08 -21.02 5.01
C GLU A 131 -28.97 -19.90 4.44
N GLU A 132 -28.68 -18.65 4.82
CA GLU A 132 -29.43 -17.49 4.34
C GLU A 132 -29.20 -17.25 2.84
N ARG A 133 -27.98 -17.47 2.36
CA ARG A 133 -27.66 -17.39 0.92
C ARG A 133 -28.42 -18.44 0.11
N VAL A 134 -28.48 -19.69 0.58
CA VAL A 134 -29.22 -20.77 -0.07
C VAL A 134 -30.72 -20.44 -0.07
N ARG A 135 -31.27 -20.00 1.06
CA ARG A 135 -32.68 -19.60 1.18
C ARG A 135 -33.05 -18.46 0.21
N LEU A 136 -32.22 -17.43 0.09
CA LEU A 136 -32.49 -16.31 -0.84
C LEU A 136 -32.37 -16.71 -2.31
N THR A 137 -31.45 -17.63 -2.62
CA THR A 137 -31.32 -18.19 -3.98
C THR A 137 -32.50 -19.08 -4.34
N ALA A 138 -32.98 -19.90 -3.39
CA ALA A 138 -34.20 -20.70 -3.54
C ALA A 138 -35.42 -19.79 -3.78
N ARG A 139 -35.60 -18.75 -2.97
CA ARG A 139 -36.70 -17.78 -3.16
C ARG A 139 -36.64 -17.08 -4.51
N ARG A 140 -35.44 -16.81 -5.03
CA ARG A 140 -35.25 -16.22 -6.36
C ARG A 140 -35.82 -17.09 -7.48
N VAL A 141 -35.83 -18.41 -7.31
CA VAL A 141 -36.42 -19.36 -8.27
C VAL A 141 -37.86 -19.76 -7.93
N GLY A 142 -38.47 -19.12 -6.93
CA GLY A 142 -39.83 -19.44 -6.46
C GLY A 142 -39.90 -20.74 -5.65
N PHE A 143 -38.77 -21.22 -5.14
CA PHE A 143 -38.68 -22.40 -4.28
C PHE A 143 -38.50 -21.98 -2.82
N GLU A 144 -39.15 -22.68 -1.89
CA GLU A 144 -38.95 -22.46 -0.45
C GLU A 144 -38.13 -23.61 0.13
N LEU A 145 -37.02 -23.27 0.78
CA LEU A 145 -36.12 -24.26 1.37
C LEU A 145 -36.71 -24.79 2.69
N PRO A 146 -36.87 -26.10 2.87
CA PRO A 146 -37.32 -26.70 4.13
C PRO A 146 -36.41 -26.34 5.31
N GLU A 147 -36.94 -26.35 6.52
CA GLU A 147 -36.15 -26.20 7.74
C GLU A 147 -35.16 -27.36 7.86
N GLU A 148 -33.90 -27.03 8.15
CA GLU A 148 -32.86 -28.03 8.35
C GLU A 148 -33.10 -28.76 9.68
N TYR A 149 -32.98 -30.08 9.68
CA TYR A 149 -33.11 -30.87 10.89
C TYR A 149 -31.85 -30.69 11.76
N GLU A 150 -31.98 -29.97 12.87
CA GLU A 150 -30.95 -29.96 13.91
C GLU A 150 -30.93 -31.35 14.57
N ILE A 151 -29.88 -32.13 14.31
CA ILE A 151 -29.67 -33.40 14.99
C ILE A 151 -29.23 -33.06 16.42
N GLU A 152 -30.18 -33.05 17.36
CA GLU A 152 -29.87 -32.96 18.77
C GLU A 152 -29.04 -34.19 19.17
N GLU A 153 -27.71 -34.03 19.22
CA GLU A 153 -26.83 -35.01 19.85
C GLU A 153 -27.14 -35.03 21.35
N LYS A 154 -28.06 -35.91 21.75
CA LYS A 154 -28.27 -36.28 23.15
C LYS A 154 -26.98 -36.85 23.72
N LYS A 155 -26.32 -36.06 24.57
CA LYS A 155 -25.26 -36.51 25.47
C LYS A 155 -25.80 -37.35 26.62
#